data_AF-A0A524BGY0-F1
#
_entry.id   AF-A0A524BGY0-F1
#
_cell.length_a   1.000
_cell.length_b   1.000
_cell.length_c   1.000
_cell.angle_alpha   90.00
_cell.angle_beta   90.00
_cell.angle_gamma   90.00
#
_symmetry.space_group_name_H-M   'P 1'
#
loop_
_entity.id
_entity.type
_entity.pdbx_description
1 polymer ?
#
loop_
_entity_poly.entity_id
_entity_poly.type
_entity_poly.pdbx_seq_one_letter_code
_entity_poly.pdbx_strand_id
1 'polypeptide(L)' 'MTTHIVQARVNDQVLQQLSADASTLGLDNTSAALREGIELLHRKAAQVRLARSYDDFYGGEPAPLSDVTAALWDSST' A
#
# COMPACT_ATOMS: atom_id res chain seq x y z
N MET A 1 21.99 -7.76 -10.77
CA MET A 1 20.59 -7.96 -10.35
C MET A 1 20.17 -9.35 -10.78
N THR A 2 19.71 -10.19 -9.86
CA THR A 2 19.23 -11.54 -10.18
C THR A 2 17.76 -11.48 -10.54
N THR A 3 17.38 -12.03 -11.70
CA THR A 3 15.97 -12.12 -12.12
C THR A 3 15.46 -13.52 -11.88
N HIS A 4 14.26 -13.64 -11.31
CA HIS A 4 13.57 -14.90 -11.08
C HIS A 4 12.25 -14.92 -11.86
N ILE A 5 11.85 -16.10 -12.33
CA ILE A 5 10.55 -16.32 -12.98
C ILE A 5 9.60 -16.94 -11.95
N VAL A 6 8.40 -16.38 -11.83
CA VAL A 6 7.31 -16.88 -10.99
C VAL A 6 6.11 -17.18 -11.87
N GLN A 7 5.47 -18.32 -11.66
CA GLN A 7 4.25 -18.72 -12.37
C GLN A 7 3.10 -18.86 -11.37
N ALA A 8 1.93 -18.33 -11.74
CA ALA A 8 0.71 -18.42 -10.95
C ALA A 8 -0.47 -18.73 -11.89
N ARG A 9 -1.45 -19.49 -11.40
CA ARG A 9 -2.72 -19.69 -12.11
C ARG A 9 -3.62 -18.51 -11.82
N VAL A 10 -4.17 -17.91 -12.87
CA VAL A 10 -5.16 -16.84 -12.82
C VAL A 10 -6.32 -17.19 -13.73
N ASN A 11 -7.50 -16.66 -13.44
CA ASN A 11 -8.64 -16.78 -14.34
C ASN A 11 -8.59 -15.69 -15.43
N ASP A 12 -9.41 -15.85 -16.46
CA ASP A 12 -9.42 -14.95 -17.61
C ASP A 12 -9.79 -13.52 -17.22
N GLN A 13 -10.71 -13.35 -16.26
CA GLN A 13 -11.13 -12.03 -15.79
C GLN A 13 -9.97 -11.25 -15.17
N VAL A 14 -9.18 -11.89 -14.31
CA VAL A 14 -7.99 -11.27 -13.70
C VAL A 14 -6.97 -10.88 -14.77
N LEU A 15 -6.75 -11.73 -15.77
CA LEU A 15 -5.82 -11.44 -16.85
C LEU A 15 -6.29 -10.26 -17.71
N GLN A 16 -7.59 -10.18 -18.01
CA GLN A 16 -8.19 -9.06 -18.76
C GLN A 16 -8.07 -7.74 -17.99
N GLN A 17 -8.40 -7.75 -16.69
CA GLN A 17 -8.25 -6.57 -15.82
C GLN A 17 -6.80 -6.09 -15.77
N LEU A 18 -5.86 -7.02 -15.57
CA LEU A 18 -4.43 -6.68 -15.53
C LEU A 18 -3.95 -6.04 -16.84
N SER A 19 -4.45 -6.51 -17.99
CA SER A 19 -4.14 -5.91 -19.30
C SER A 19 -4.74 -4.51 -19.46
N ALA A 20 -5.96 -4.29 -18.98
CA ALA A 20 -6.63 -2.99 -19.03
C ALA A 20 -5.95 -1.97 -18.11
N ASP A 21 -5.57 -2.38 -16.91
CA ASP A 21 -4.84 -1.56 -15.95
C ASP A 21 -3.45 -1.22 -16.49
N ALA A 22 -2.75 -2.19 -17.08
CA ALA A 22 -1.46 -1.94 -17.73
C ALA A 22 -1.57 -0.85 -18.81
N SER A 23 -2.58 -0.93 -19.67
CA SER A 23 -2.83 0.09 -20.69
C SER A 23 -3.15 1.46 -20.08
N THR A 24 -3.92 1.50 -19.00
CA THR A 24 -4.31 2.74 -18.32
C THR A 24 -3.10 3.42 -17.67
N LEU A 25 -2.18 2.63 -17.14
CA LEU A 25 -0.97 3.08 -16.47
C LEU A 25 0.23 3.26 -17.44
N GLY A 26 0.06 2.99 -18.73
CA GLY A 26 1.12 3.11 -19.73
C GLY A 26 2.25 2.08 -19.54
N LEU A 27 1.95 0.90 -19.02
CA LEU A 27 2.92 -0.15 -18.75
C LEU A 27 3.11 -1.05 -19.98
N ASP A 28 4.37 -1.32 -20.32
CA ASP A 28 4.75 -1.99 -21.57
C ASP A 28 4.24 -3.43 -21.71
N ASN A 29 4.01 -4.13 -20.59
CA ASN A 29 3.61 -5.53 -20.60
C ASN A 29 3.03 -6.01 -19.26
N THR A 30 2.48 -7.22 -19.27
CA THR A 30 1.94 -7.92 -18.09
C THR A 30 2.94 -8.02 -16.94
N SER A 31 4.23 -8.24 -17.23
CA SER A 31 5.26 -8.33 -16.19
C SER A 31 5.50 -6.98 -15.51
N ALA A 32 5.41 -5.87 -16.25
CA ALA A 32 5.48 -4.53 -15.67
C ALA A 32 4.28 -4.27 -14.75
N ALA A 33 3.07 -4.64 -15.17
CA ALA A 33 1.87 -4.54 -14.33
C ALA A 33 1.95 -5.43 -13.08
N LEU A 34 2.46 -6.66 -13.20
CA LEU A 34 2.67 -7.54 -12.04
C LEU A 34 3.70 -6.97 -11.06
N ARG A 35 4.81 -6.38 -11.55
CA ARG A 35 5.80 -5.74 -10.68
C ARG A 35 5.18 -4.56 -9.92
N GLU A 36 4.45 -3.68 -10.61
CA GLU A 36 3.75 -2.57 -9.96
C GLU A 36 2.76 -3.08 -8.90
N GLY A 37 1.97 -4.12 -9.21
CA GLY A 37 1.06 -4.75 -8.26
C GLY A 37 1.76 -5.33 -7.02
N ILE A 38 2.92 -5.96 -7.20
CA ILE A 38 3.75 -6.47 -6.08
C ILE A 38 4.31 -5.32 -5.23
N GLU A 39 4.76 -4.23 -5.85
CA GLU A 39 5.24 -3.06 -5.14
C GLU A 39 4.12 -2.38 -4.33
N LEU A 40 2.93 -2.24 -4.91
CA LEU A 40 1.73 -1.77 -4.21
C LEU A 40 1.38 -2.65 -3.02
N LEU A 41 1.45 -3.98 -3.18
CA LEU A 41 1.23 -4.94 -2.09
C LEU A 41 2.25 -4.74 -0.95
N HIS A 42 3.53 -4.54 -1.27
CA HIS A 42 4.57 -4.27 -0.28
C HIS A 42 4.33 -2.95 0.47
N ARG A 43 3.96 -1.88 -0.25
CA ARG A 43 3.62 -0.58 0.35
C ARG A 43 2.45 -0.72 1.34
N LYS A 44 1.36 -1.39 0.94
CA LYS A 44 0.20 -1.63 1.81
C LYS A 44 0.56 -2.47 3.04
N ALA A 45 1.36 -3.52 2.87
CA ALA A 45 1.82 -4.33 4.00
C ALA A 45 2.70 -3.54 4.97
N ALA A 46 3.54 -2.62 4.47
CA ALA A 46 4.35 -1.74 5.31
C ALA A 46 3.48 -0.78 6.13
N GLN A 47 2.44 -0.19 5.52
CA GLN A 47 1.48 0.67 6.22
C GLN A 47 0.77 -0.07 7.36
N VAL A 48 0.31 -1.30 7.11
CA VAL A 48 -0.33 -2.12 8.15
C VAL A 48 0.64 -2.43 9.30
N ARG A 49 1.91 -2.73 9.00
CA ARG A 49 2.93 -2.94 10.05
C ARG A 49 3.21 -1.67 10.84
N LEU A 50 3.27 -0.51 10.18
CA LEU A 50 3.47 0.76 10.85
C LEU A 50 2.31 1.09 11.79
N ALA A 51 1.07 0.90 11.34
CA ALA A 51 -0.11 1.10 12.19
C ALA A 51 -0.06 0.20 13.44
N ARG A 52 0.24 -1.08 13.27
CA ARG A 52 0.43 -2.00 14.41
C ARG A 52 1.55 -1.57 15.34
N SER A 53 2.69 -1.13 14.79
CA SER A 53 3.79 -0.61 15.60
C SER A 53 3.41 0.64 16.39
N TYR A 54 2.50 1.46 15.87
CA TYR A 54 2.00 2.64 16.55
C TYR A 54 1.08 2.24 17.71
N ASP A 55 0.15 1.32 17.47
CA ASP A 55 -0.72 0.76 18.50
C ASP A 55 0.10 0.10 19.62
N ASP A 56 1.10 -0.72 19.26
CA ASP A 56 2.00 -1.37 20.21
C ASP A 56 2.80 -0.35 21.03
N PHE A 57 3.23 0.76 20.42
CA PHE A 57 4.01 1.79 21.09
C PHE A 57 3.19 2.59 22.10
N TYR A 58 1.92 2.90 21.79
CA TYR A 58 1.02 3.63 22.68
C TYR A 58 0.12 2.72 23.53
N GLY A 59 0.33 1.41 23.49
CA GLY A 59 -0.46 0.45 24.27
C GLY A 59 -1.93 0.39 23.86
N GLY A 60 -2.24 0.70 22.60
CA GLY A 60 -3.60 0.75 22.05
C GLY A 60 -4.36 2.05 22.37
N GLU A 61 -3.77 2.98 23.12
CA GLU A 61 -4.33 4.30 23.34
C GLU A 61 -3.95 5.26 22.20
N PRO A 62 -4.76 6.29 21.92
CA PRO A 62 -4.38 7.34 20.98
C PRO A 62 -3.07 8.00 21.44
N ALA A 63 -2.19 8.30 20.49
CA ALA A 63 -1.01 9.09 20.82
C ALA A 63 -1.41 10.43 21.45
N PRO A 64 -0.70 10.88 22.48
CA PRO A 64 -0.98 12.15 23.10
C PRO A 64 -0.80 13.27 22.07
N LEU A 65 -1.80 14.15 22.00
CA LEU A 65 -1.68 15.40 21.27
C LEU A 65 -0.63 16.27 21.97
N SER A 66 0.26 16.89 21.19
CA SER A 66 1.15 17.89 21.76
C SER A 66 0.34 19.13 22.18
N ASP A 67 0.81 19.86 23.18
CA ASP A 67 0.14 21.07 23.68
C ASP A 67 -0.13 22.09 22.57
N VAL A 68 0.79 22.18 21.60
CA VAL A 68 0.66 23.06 20.42
C VAL A 68 -0.45 22.57 19.49
N THR A 69 -0.53 21.27 19.21
CA THR A 69 -1.58 20.71 18.35
C THR A 69 -2.94 20.78 19.02
N ALA A 70 -3.00 20.57 20.34
CA ALA A 70 -4.24 20.69 21.12
C ALA A 70 -4.79 22.12 21.06
N ALA A 71 -3.94 23.14 21.24
CA ALA A 71 -4.35 24.55 21.17
C ALA A 71 -4.90 24.98 19.79
N LEU A 72 -4.38 24.41 18.70
CA LEU A 72 -4.84 24.68 17.33
C LEU A 72 -6.17 23.99 16.99
N TRP A 73 -6.43 22.81 17.57
CA TRP A 73 -7.67 22.07 17.35
C TRP A 73 -8.86 22.70 18.08
N ASP A 74 -8.63 23.19 19.31
CA ASP A 74 -9.65 23.83 20.15
C ASP A 74 -10.09 25.20 19.60
N SER A 75 -9.20 25.90 18.90
CA SER A 75 -9.48 27.19 18.25
C SER A 75 -10.19 27.08 16.89
N SER A 76 -10.47 25.85 16.43
CA SER A 76 -11.16 25.56 15.17
C SER A 76 -12.64 25.14 15.36
N THR A 77 -13.15 25.15 16.60
CA THR A 77 -14.55 24.83 16.96
C THR A 77 -15.28 26.08 17.42
#